data_AF-A0A1G8F956-F1
#
_entry.id   AF-A0A1G8F956-F1
#
_cell.length_a   1.000
_cell.length_b   1.000
_cell.length_c   1.000
_cell.angle_alpha   90.00
_cell.angle_beta   90.00
_cell.angle_gamma   90.00
#
_symmetry.space_group_name_H-M   'P 1'
#
loop_
_entity.id
_entity.type
_entity.pdbx_description
1 polymer ?
#
loop_
_entity_poly.entity_id
_entity_poly.type
_entity_poly.pdbx_seq_one_letter_code
_entity_poly.pdbx_strand_id
1 'polypeptide(L)'
;MKKIIFAGIMALGGFATANAQCKPVSALTENFDTWKEIGSCWTSQQGKAMLYASDKKIIFYSMTNPGENMYLVTPKIKAGTYTLTLDISDNGGDTTLELFSINNTSDPKSYVSIAKPSKITGAKKTFTISLKKDAHLGLKVLLNSIHQAVYVDNLSLKPKK
;
A
#
# COMPACT_ATOMS: atom_id res chain seq x y z
N MET A 1 -7.98 49.96 -40.74
CA MET A 1 -6.80 49.06 -40.62
C MET A 1 -6.82 48.48 -39.22
N LYS A 2 -7.40 47.28 -39.03
CA LYS A 2 -6.70 46.01 -38.78
C LYS A 2 -5.79 46.03 -37.53
N LYS A 3 -6.07 45.06 -36.62
CA LYS A 3 -5.15 44.33 -35.70
C LYS A 3 -5.02 44.94 -34.28
N ILE A 4 -4.95 44.21 -33.16
CA ILE A 4 -4.91 42.77 -32.82
C ILE A 4 -5.37 42.62 -31.35
N ILE A 5 -6.01 41.49 -31.06
CA ILE A 5 -6.43 40.96 -29.74
C ILE A 5 -5.22 40.60 -28.88
N PHE A 6 -5.22 40.91 -27.58
CA PHE A 6 -4.56 40.09 -26.55
C PHE A 6 -5.33 40.19 -25.23
N ALA A 7 -6.30 39.30 -25.04
CA ALA A 7 -6.85 38.99 -23.72
C ALA A 7 -5.87 38.03 -23.04
N GLY A 8 -5.07 38.56 -22.11
CA GLY A 8 -4.17 37.77 -21.28
C GLY A 8 -4.97 36.93 -20.28
N ILE A 9 -5.02 35.62 -20.51
CA ILE A 9 -5.44 34.66 -19.50
C ILE A 9 -4.24 34.44 -18.58
N MET A 10 -4.20 35.16 -17.45
CA MET A 10 -3.39 34.77 -16.31
C MET A 10 -4.12 33.66 -15.56
N ALA A 11 -3.98 32.42 -16.03
CA ALA A 11 -4.21 31.26 -15.19
C ALA A 11 -2.96 31.05 -14.32
N LEU A 12 -2.83 31.86 -13.26
CA LEU A 12 -1.97 31.52 -12.14
C LEU A 12 -2.64 30.38 -11.39
N GLY A 13 -2.48 29.16 -11.91
CA GLY A 13 -2.74 27.92 -11.22
C GLY A 13 -1.79 27.86 -10.03
N GLY A 14 -2.23 28.42 -8.90
CA GLY A 14 -1.61 28.17 -7.63
C GLY A 14 -1.58 26.67 -7.43
N PHE A 15 -0.38 26.09 -7.48
CA PHE A 15 -0.13 24.74 -7.02
C PHE A 15 -0.48 24.72 -5.54
N ALA A 16 -1.72 24.36 -5.24
CA ALA A 16 -2.11 23.96 -3.91
C ALA A 16 -1.26 22.71 -3.61
N THR A 17 -0.20 22.89 -2.84
CA THR A 17 0.45 21.80 -2.13
C THR A 17 -0.61 21.22 -1.20
N ALA A 18 -1.34 20.23 -1.71
CA ALA A 18 -2.28 19.46 -0.93
C ALA A 18 -1.45 18.71 0.12
N ASN A 19 -1.37 19.27 1.32
CA ASN A 19 -1.16 18.46 2.51
C ASN A 19 -2.33 17.48 2.52
N ALA A 20 -2.14 16.29 1.96
CA ALA A 20 -3.15 15.25 1.99
C ALA A 20 -3.39 14.90 3.46
N GLN A 21 -4.37 15.55 4.10
CA GLN A 21 -4.88 15.14 5.39
C GLN A 21 -5.60 13.82 5.15
N CYS A 22 -4.88 12.72 5.35
CA CYS A 22 -5.38 11.38 5.11
C CYS A 22 -6.45 11.06 6.16
N LYS A 23 -7.71 11.29 5.80
CA LYS A 23 -8.85 11.01 6.67
C LYS A 23 -9.08 9.49 6.76
N PRO A 24 -9.60 8.98 7.89
CA PRO A 24 -10.01 7.59 7.99
C PRO A 24 -11.04 7.23 6.91
N VAL A 25 -10.80 6.15 6.18
CA VAL A 25 -11.69 5.67 5.12
C VAL A 25 -12.43 4.41 5.54
N SER A 26 -13.60 4.17 4.95
CA SER A 26 -14.40 2.95 5.18
C SER A 26 -14.26 1.93 4.06
N ALA A 27 -13.49 2.22 3.02
CA ALA A 27 -13.19 1.30 1.92
C ALA A 27 -11.89 1.75 1.24
N LEU A 28 -11.22 0.81 0.58
CA LEU A 28 -10.08 1.09 -0.30
C LEU A 28 -10.27 0.34 -1.61
N THR A 29 -9.86 0.95 -2.72
CA THR A 29 -9.74 0.30 -4.02
C THR A 29 -8.57 0.94 -4.72
N GLU A 30 -7.50 0.18 -4.88
CA GLU A 30 -6.22 0.67 -5.40
C GLU A 30 -5.62 -0.40 -6.32
N ASN A 31 -5.40 -0.02 -7.57
CA ASN A 31 -4.77 -0.86 -8.59
C ASN A 31 -3.36 -0.37 -8.95
N PHE A 32 -2.85 0.66 -8.26
CA PHE A 32 -1.48 1.17 -8.36
C PHE A 32 -1.02 1.57 -9.78
N ASP A 33 -1.91 1.57 -10.78
CA ASP A 33 -1.60 1.81 -12.20
C ASP A 33 -0.95 3.18 -12.44
N THR A 34 -1.32 4.15 -11.60
CA THR A 34 -0.91 5.55 -11.70
C THR A 34 0.23 5.91 -10.75
N TRP A 35 0.63 5.00 -9.87
CA TRP A 35 1.64 5.27 -8.86
C TRP A 35 3.04 5.27 -9.47
N LYS A 36 3.71 6.42 -9.34
CA LYS A 36 5.16 6.56 -9.64
C LYS A 36 6.02 6.45 -8.39
N GLU A 37 5.40 6.64 -7.25
CA GLU A 37 5.95 6.52 -5.90
C GLU A 37 4.84 6.00 -4.98
N ILE A 38 5.19 5.62 -3.74
CA ILE A 38 4.20 5.21 -2.76
C ILE A 38 3.26 6.39 -2.48
N GLY A 39 1.95 6.16 -2.63
CA GLY A 39 0.94 7.21 -2.50
C GLY A 39 1.05 7.96 -1.15
N SER A 40 0.78 9.26 -1.15
CA SER A 40 1.05 10.16 -0.02
C SER A 40 0.33 9.81 1.30
N CYS A 41 -0.73 9.00 1.23
CA CYS A 41 -1.47 8.51 2.40
C CYS A 41 -1.11 7.10 2.84
N TRP A 42 -0.15 6.48 2.15
CA TRP A 42 0.40 5.19 2.47
C TRP A 42 1.79 5.37 3.09
N THR A 43 2.29 4.33 3.74
CA THR A 43 3.63 4.33 4.31
C THR A 43 4.33 3.04 3.93
N SER A 44 5.54 3.14 3.40
CA SER A 44 6.44 2.01 3.21
C SER A 44 7.43 1.93 4.37
N GLN A 45 7.65 0.74 4.91
CA GLN A 45 8.70 0.44 5.87
C GLN A 45 9.49 -0.74 5.35
N GLN A 46 10.72 -0.50 4.91
CA GLN A 46 11.45 -1.50 4.11
C GLN A 46 12.79 -1.94 4.71
N GLY A 47 13.21 -1.35 5.83
CA GLY A 47 14.54 -1.60 6.40
C GLY A 47 15.63 -1.38 5.35
N LYS A 48 16.46 -2.39 5.13
CA LYS A 48 17.52 -2.41 4.09
C LYS A 48 17.07 -3.00 2.75
N ALA A 49 15.86 -3.55 2.68
CA ALA A 49 15.26 -4.00 1.45
C ALA A 49 14.56 -2.84 0.73
N MET A 50 13.92 -3.11 -0.41
CA MET A 50 13.27 -2.09 -1.22
C MET A 50 11.76 -2.34 -1.30
N LEU A 51 10.96 -1.29 -1.07
CA LEU A 51 9.51 -1.29 -1.21
C LEU A 51 9.08 -0.04 -1.98
N TYR A 52 8.61 -0.22 -3.21
CA TYR A 52 8.34 0.88 -4.12
C TYR A 52 7.18 0.58 -5.07
N ALA A 53 6.65 1.61 -5.72
CA ALA A 53 5.69 1.48 -6.80
C ALA A 53 6.42 1.56 -8.14
N SER A 54 6.21 0.57 -9.01
CA SER A 54 6.72 0.54 -10.39
C SER A 54 5.90 -0.45 -11.21
N ASP A 55 5.90 -0.30 -12.53
CA ASP A 55 5.28 -1.26 -13.45
C ASP A 55 3.82 -1.59 -13.10
N LYS A 56 3.10 -0.55 -12.63
CA LYS A 56 1.70 -0.58 -12.22
C LYS A 56 1.43 -1.47 -11.01
N LYS A 57 2.42 -1.69 -10.15
CA LYS A 57 2.34 -2.57 -8.97
C LYS A 57 3.13 -2.00 -7.81
N ILE A 58 2.86 -2.54 -6.62
CA ILE A 58 3.79 -2.41 -5.49
C ILE A 58 4.76 -3.58 -5.53
N ILE A 59 6.05 -3.27 -5.42
CA ILE A 59 7.14 -4.23 -5.49
C ILE A 59 7.87 -4.24 -4.15
N PHE A 60 7.88 -5.41 -3.52
CA PHE A 60 8.74 -5.74 -2.38
C PHE A 60 9.94 -6.50 -2.94
N TYR A 61 11.15 -6.01 -2.70
CA TYR A 61 12.34 -6.57 -3.32
C TYR A 61 13.51 -6.68 -2.35
N SER A 62 14.06 -7.89 -2.27
CA SER A 62 15.31 -8.18 -1.57
C SER A 62 16.43 -8.22 -2.61
N MET A 63 17.29 -7.20 -2.65
CA MET A 63 18.50 -7.27 -3.45
C MET A 63 19.47 -8.25 -2.80
N THR A 64 20.00 -7.89 -1.63
CA THR A 64 20.96 -8.69 -0.84
C THR A 64 20.56 -8.84 0.63
N ASN A 65 19.35 -8.43 1.01
CA ASN A 65 18.89 -8.36 2.39
C ASN A 65 17.64 -9.25 2.61
N PRO A 66 17.77 -10.59 2.48
CA PRO A 66 16.67 -11.51 2.79
C PRO A 66 16.31 -11.46 4.28
N GLY A 67 15.06 -11.78 4.60
CA GLY A 67 14.56 -11.81 5.97
C GLY A 67 14.20 -10.43 6.54
N GLU A 68 14.41 -9.34 5.79
CA GLU A 68 13.97 -8.00 6.18
C GLU A 68 12.44 -7.94 6.24
N ASN A 69 11.92 -7.36 7.33
CA ASN A 69 10.49 -7.17 7.48
C ASN A 69 10.06 -5.92 6.70
N MET A 70 9.31 -6.11 5.62
CA MET A 70 8.77 -5.00 4.83
C MET A 70 7.27 -4.85 5.03
N TYR A 71 6.82 -3.62 5.25
CA TYR A 71 5.41 -3.29 5.45
C TYR A 71 4.96 -2.23 4.45
N LEU A 72 3.91 -2.55 3.69
CA LEU A 72 3.08 -1.53 3.05
C LEU A 72 1.89 -1.24 3.96
N VAL A 73 1.78 0.00 4.42
CA VAL A 73 0.77 0.43 5.37
C VAL A 73 -0.24 1.33 4.69
N THR A 74 -1.52 0.98 4.80
CA THR A 74 -2.63 1.73 4.20
C THR A 74 -2.84 3.09 4.90
N PRO A 75 -3.68 3.98 4.33
CA PRO A 75 -4.32 5.03 5.12
C PRO A 75 -5.08 4.43 6.30
N LYS A 76 -5.44 5.28 7.27
CA LYS A 76 -6.24 4.83 8.42
C LYS A 76 -7.61 4.33 7.92
N ILE A 77 -8.04 3.18 8.42
CA ILE A 77 -9.32 2.54 8.12
C ILE A 77 -10.20 2.66 9.35
N LYS A 78 -11.50 2.91 9.14
CA LYS A 78 -12.47 2.91 10.22
C LYS A 78 -12.59 1.52 10.88
N ALA A 79 -13.05 1.49 12.13
CA ALA A 79 -13.41 0.24 12.78
C ALA A 79 -14.51 -0.50 11.99
N GLY A 80 -14.45 -1.83 11.93
CA GLY A 80 -15.42 -2.64 11.21
C GLY A 80 -14.90 -4.00 10.77
N THR A 81 -15.77 -4.77 10.13
CA THR A 81 -15.41 -6.04 9.47
C THR A 81 -15.39 -5.83 7.96
N TYR A 82 -14.36 -6.37 7.32
CA TYR A 82 -14.08 -6.13 5.92
C TYR A 82 -13.73 -7.42 5.17
N THR A 83 -14.00 -7.41 3.88
CA THR A 83 -13.40 -8.31 2.91
C THR A 83 -12.24 -7.58 2.24
N LEU A 84 -11.01 -8.08 2.48
CA LEU A 84 -9.81 -7.66 1.77
C LEU A 84 -9.55 -8.63 0.63
N THR A 85 -9.34 -8.11 -0.57
CA THR A 85 -8.82 -8.85 -1.72
C THR A 85 -7.59 -8.15 -2.27
N LEU A 86 -6.61 -8.92 -2.74
CA LEU A 86 -5.47 -8.41 -3.49
C LEU A 86 -4.94 -9.49 -4.44
N ASP A 87 -4.34 -9.07 -5.54
CA ASP A 87 -3.53 -9.92 -6.37
C ASP A 87 -2.10 -9.85 -5.85
N ILE A 88 -1.48 -11.03 -5.62
CA ILE A 88 -0.12 -11.11 -5.11
C ILE A 88 0.63 -12.28 -5.74
N SER A 89 1.83 -12.00 -6.23
CA SER A 89 2.72 -12.98 -6.87
C SER A 89 4.16 -12.77 -6.47
N ASP A 90 5.01 -13.75 -6.75
CA ASP A 90 6.45 -13.68 -6.54
C ASP A 90 7.20 -14.20 -7.78
N ASN A 91 8.51 -13.95 -7.81
CA ASN A 91 9.40 -14.49 -8.84
C ASN A 91 10.05 -15.82 -8.43
N GLY A 92 9.47 -16.54 -7.47
CA GLY A 92 9.99 -17.80 -6.92
C GLY A 92 10.54 -17.69 -5.50
N GLY A 93 11.01 -18.83 -4.99
CA GLY A 93 11.55 -18.99 -3.63
C GLY A 93 10.48 -19.11 -2.54
N ASP A 94 10.87 -18.89 -1.28
CA ASP A 94 9.95 -18.89 -0.14
C ASP A 94 9.60 -17.46 0.27
N THR A 95 8.33 -17.10 0.11
CA THR A 95 7.79 -15.78 0.42
C THR A 95 6.50 -15.91 1.21
N THR A 96 6.24 -14.96 2.10
CA THR A 96 5.00 -14.97 2.90
C THR A 96 4.37 -13.59 2.98
N LEU A 97 3.04 -13.60 3.11
CA LEU A 97 2.22 -12.42 3.43
C LEU A 97 1.57 -12.63 4.80
N GLU A 98 1.72 -11.64 5.67
CA GLU A 98 1.07 -11.54 6.98
C GLU A 98 0.33 -10.18 7.07
N LEU A 99 -0.82 -10.14 7.76
CA LEU A 99 -1.61 -8.91 7.89
C LEU A 99 -1.58 -8.38 9.32
N PHE A 100 -1.46 -7.07 9.45
CA PHE A 100 -1.38 -6.37 10.73
C PHE A 100 -2.44 -5.28 10.85
N SER A 101 -2.99 -5.10 12.05
CA SER A 101 -3.66 -3.88 12.46
C SER A 101 -2.64 -2.99 13.17
N ILE A 102 -2.52 -1.73 12.73
CA ILE A 102 -1.48 -0.80 13.18
C ILE A 102 -2.14 0.47 13.70
N ASN A 103 -1.96 0.78 14.98
CA ASN A 103 -2.52 1.99 15.58
C ASN A 103 -1.62 3.21 15.41
N ASN A 104 -0.30 3.00 15.41
CA ASN A 104 0.71 4.03 15.25
C ASN A 104 1.85 3.50 14.37
N THR A 105 1.98 4.02 13.16
CA THR A 105 3.00 3.57 12.19
C THR A 105 4.43 3.82 12.66
N SER A 106 4.65 4.72 13.62
CA SER A 106 5.98 4.98 14.20
C SER A 106 6.31 4.11 15.42
N ASP A 107 5.36 3.32 15.92
CA ASP A 107 5.57 2.42 17.06
C ASP A 107 5.37 0.96 16.65
N PRO A 108 6.45 0.18 16.49
CA PRO A 108 6.40 -1.24 16.15
C PRO A 108 5.57 -2.08 17.13
N LYS A 109 5.47 -1.68 18.41
CA LYS A 109 4.65 -2.41 19.40
C LYS A 109 3.16 -2.33 19.11
N SER A 110 2.75 -1.37 18.27
CA SER A 110 1.36 -1.18 17.88
C SER A 110 0.90 -2.12 16.75
N TYR A 111 1.81 -2.94 16.20
CA TYR A 111 1.58 -3.85 15.09
C TYR A 111 1.03 -5.16 15.65
N VAL A 112 -0.27 -5.37 15.48
CA VAL A 112 -0.96 -6.58 15.95
C VAL A 112 -1.28 -7.46 14.76
N SER A 113 -0.73 -8.67 14.70
CA SER A 113 -1.04 -9.64 13.65
C SER A 113 -2.52 -10.03 13.70
N ILE A 114 -3.21 -9.91 12.57
CA ILE A 114 -4.65 -10.21 12.42
C ILE A 114 -4.92 -11.31 11.39
N ALA A 115 -3.92 -11.67 10.59
CA ALA A 115 -3.93 -12.88 9.78
C ALA A 115 -2.54 -13.50 9.78
N LYS A 116 -2.45 -14.80 10.08
CA LYS A 116 -1.19 -15.54 10.14
C LYS A 116 -0.42 -15.47 8.80
N PRO A 117 0.91 -15.58 8.83
CA PRO A 117 1.71 -15.68 7.61
C PRO A 117 1.18 -16.79 6.69
N SER A 118 1.06 -16.46 5.40
CA SER A 118 0.61 -17.38 4.37
C SER A 118 1.51 -17.29 3.15
N LYS A 119 1.90 -18.45 2.61
CA LYS A 119 2.74 -18.53 1.41
C LYS A 119 2.11 -17.79 0.23
N ILE A 120 2.91 -17.10 -0.57
CA ILE A 120 2.45 -16.48 -1.81
C ILE A 120 2.59 -17.52 -2.94
N THR A 121 1.55 -17.61 -3.78
CA THR A 121 1.45 -18.65 -4.81
C THR A 121 1.03 -18.09 -6.18
N GLY A 122 1.12 -16.77 -6.37
CA GLY A 122 0.75 -16.12 -7.64
C GLY A 122 -0.75 -16.00 -7.91
N ALA A 123 -1.59 -16.08 -6.87
CA ALA A 123 -3.05 -16.03 -7.00
C ALA A 123 -3.66 -14.90 -6.17
N LYS A 124 -4.89 -14.52 -6.54
CA LYS A 124 -5.72 -13.60 -5.74
C LYS A 124 -5.90 -14.16 -4.33
N LYS A 125 -5.62 -13.34 -3.33
CA LYS A 125 -5.89 -13.65 -1.92
C LYS A 125 -7.12 -12.91 -1.42
N THR A 126 -7.90 -13.59 -0.59
CA THR A 126 -9.11 -13.03 0.05
C THR A 126 -9.03 -13.27 1.55
N PHE A 127 -9.25 -12.22 2.33
CA PHE A 127 -9.26 -12.27 3.80
C PHE A 127 -10.54 -11.65 4.34
N THR A 128 -11.08 -12.21 5.42
CA THR A 128 -12.02 -11.47 6.29
C THR A 128 -11.21 -10.90 7.44
N ILE A 129 -11.20 -9.57 7.57
CA ILE A 129 -10.47 -8.88 8.65
C ILE A 129 -11.45 -8.09 9.52
N SER A 130 -11.12 -7.95 10.80
CA SER A 130 -11.90 -7.17 11.76
C SER A 130 -11.01 -6.19 12.50
N LEU A 131 -11.33 -4.90 12.39
CA LEU A 131 -10.65 -3.80 13.08
C LEU A 131 -11.51 -3.34 14.25
N LYS A 132 -11.00 -3.49 15.48
CA LYS A 132 -11.72 -3.13 16.71
C LYS A 132 -11.87 -1.62 16.92
N LYS A 133 -11.01 -0.83 16.29
CA LYS A 133 -10.97 0.62 16.31
C LYS A 133 -10.33 1.10 15.00
N ASP A 134 -10.38 2.40 14.76
CA ASP A 134 -9.72 3.00 13.59
C ASP A 134 -8.21 2.70 13.63
N ALA A 135 -7.71 2.05 12.58
CA ALA A 135 -6.35 1.55 12.49
C ALA A 135 -5.90 1.48 11.04
N HIS A 136 -4.59 1.49 10.81
CA HIS A 136 -4.02 1.18 9.51
C HIS A 136 -3.98 -0.34 9.33
N LEU A 137 -4.08 -0.79 8.08
CA LEU A 137 -3.81 -2.17 7.70
C LEU A 137 -2.36 -2.23 7.18
N GLY A 138 -1.56 -3.15 7.73
CA GLY A 138 -0.21 -3.43 7.27
C GLY A 138 -0.16 -4.73 6.48
N LEU A 139 0.38 -4.68 5.27
CA LEU A 139 0.78 -5.86 4.49
C LEU A 139 2.26 -6.11 4.78
N LYS A 140 2.55 -7.13 5.58
CA LYS A 140 3.92 -7.56 5.83
C LYS A 140 4.30 -8.63 4.82
N VAL A 141 5.35 -8.37 4.04
CA VAL A 141 5.92 -9.34 3.12
C VAL A 141 7.31 -9.72 3.60
N LEU A 142 7.58 -11.03 3.65
CA LEU A 142 8.89 -11.58 3.95
C LEU A 142 9.43 -12.31 2.72
N LEU A 143 10.68 -12.02 2.36
CA LEU A 143 11.41 -12.63 1.25
C LEU A 143 12.65 -13.31 1.83
N ASN A 144 12.76 -14.62 1.68
CA ASN A 144 13.82 -15.43 2.29
C ASN A 144 15.03 -15.63 1.36
N SER A 145 15.12 -14.93 0.22
CA SER A 145 16.21 -15.08 -0.75
C SER A 145 16.72 -13.75 -1.34
N ILE A 146 17.92 -13.82 -1.91
CA ILE A 146 18.59 -12.74 -2.66
C ILE A 146 17.93 -12.64 -4.05
N HIS A 147 17.82 -11.42 -4.59
CA HIS A 147 17.14 -11.11 -5.85
C HIS A 147 15.69 -11.63 -5.94
N GLN A 148 15.03 -11.72 -4.80
CA GLN A 148 13.64 -12.15 -4.71
C GLN A 148 12.71 -10.93 -4.74
N ALA A 149 11.57 -11.08 -5.39
CA ALA A 149 10.56 -10.05 -5.56
C ALA A 149 9.16 -10.58 -5.25
N VAL A 150 8.33 -9.74 -4.65
CA VAL A 150 6.89 -9.93 -4.52
C VAL A 150 6.19 -8.73 -5.13
N TYR A 151 5.16 -8.99 -5.90
CA TYR A 151 4.36 -7.99 -6.60
C TYR A 151 2.95 -7.99 -6.02
N VAL A 152 2.42 -6.81 -5.68
CA VAL A 152 1.07 -6.62 -5.15
C VAL A 152 0.29 -5.67 -6.06
N ASP A 153 -0.94 -6.04 -6.35
CA ASP A 153 -1.85 -5.27 -7.18
C ASP A 153 -3.33 -5.48 -6.79
N ASN A 154 -4.24 -4.68 -7.36
CA ASN A 154 -5.69 -4.78 -7.26
C ASN A 154 -6.20 -4.94 -5.81
N LEU A 155 -5.65 -4.13 -4.90
CA LEU A 155 -6.04 -4.12 -3.51
C LEU A 155 -7.44 -3.51 -3.36
N SER A 156 -8.35 -4.27 -2.78
CA SER A 156 -9.71 -3.82 -2.49
C SER A 156 -10.09 -4.22 -1.07
N LEU A 157 -10.50 -3.23 -0.28
CA LEU A 157 -11.04 -3.41 1.05
C LEU A 157 -12.47 -2.91 1.06
N LYS A 158 -13.43 -3.82 1.28
CA LYS A 158 -14.87 -3.50 1.28
C LYS A 158 -15.50 -3.89 2.62
N PRO A 159 -16.35 -3.05 3.23
CA PRO A 159 -17.13 -3.45 4.41
C PRO A 159 -17.93 -4.72 4.13
N LYS A 160 -17.90 -5.64 5.09
CA LYS A 160 -18.79 -6.80 5.10
C LYS A 160 -20.14 -6.33 5.64
N LYS A 161 -21.20 -6.52 4.85
CA LYS A 161 -22.59 -6.25 5.27
C LYS A 161 -23.02 -7.22 6.35
#